data_AF-A0A521FZ49-F1
#
_entry.id   AF-A0A521FZ49-F1
#
_cell.length_a   1.000
_cell.length_b   1.000
_cell.length_c   1.000
_cell.angle_alpha   90.00
_cell.angle_beta   90.00
_cell.angle_gamma   90.00
#
_symmetry.space_group_name_H-M   'P 1'
#
loop_
_entity.id
_entity.type
_entity.pdbx_description
1 polymer ?
#
loop_
_entity_poly.entity_id
_entity_poly.type
_entity_poly.pdbx_seq_one_letter_code
_entity_poly.pdbx_strand_id
1 'polypeptide(L)'
;MKIRTFHRTCAIIFSPLFLFSAISGGILLFRKAEMYGKETKELFVGLHTWEAIAPYVGLTLACGLLTVTITGIILFFNKRA
;
A
#
# COMPACT_ATOMS: atom_id res chain seq x y z
N MET A 1 -0.67 -8.58 22.81
CA MET A 1 -0.49 -9.52 21.67
C MET A 1 1.00 -9.72 21.43
N LYS A 2 1.44 -10.92 21.03
CA LYS A 2 2.83 -11.12 20.55
C LYS A 2 3.03 -10.33 19.26
N ILE A 3 4.20 -9.70 19.06
CA ILE A 3 4.46 -8.84 17.88
C ILE A 3 4.28 -9.65 16.60
N ARG A 4 4.69 -10.92 16.61
CA ARG A 4 4.46 -11.85 15.51
C ARG A 4 2.99 -11.97 15.08
N THR A 5 2.07 -12.14 16.03
CA THR A 5 0.64 -12.26 15.73
C THR A 5 0.10 -10.94 15.20
N PHE A 6 0.48 -9.82 15.80
CA PHE A 6 0.09 -8.49 15.34
C PHE A 6 0.58 -8.20 13.92
N HIS A 7 1.86 -8.43 13.63
CA HIS A 7 2.44 -8.31 12.30
C HIS A 7 1.68 -9.15 11.27
N ARG A 8 1.42 -10.43 11.58
CA ARG A 8 0.73 -11.34 10.66
C ARG A 8 -0.70 -10.87 10.36
N THR A 9 -1.43 -10.41 11.37
CA THR A 9 -2.79 -9.87 11.19
C THR A 9 -2.76 -8.63 10.32
N CYS A 10 -1.90 -7.65 10.62
CA CYS A 10 -1.78 -6.44 9.80
C CYS A 10 -1.35 -6.77 8.36
N ALA A 11 -0.36 -7.64 8.18
CA ALA A 11 0.13 -8.02 6.85
C ALA A 11 -0.98 -8.67 6.01
N ILE A 12 -1.77 -9.58 6.58
CA ILE A 12 -2.89 -10.23 5.86
C ILE A 12 -3.95 -9.20 5.48
N ILE A 13 -4.35 -8.33 6.40
CA ILE A 13 -5.39 -7.31 6.15
C ILE A 13 -4.95 -6.32 5.07
N PHE A 14 -3.72 -5.83 5.15
CA PHE A 14 -3.25 -4.77 4.25
C PHE A 14 -2.68 -5.28 2.93
N SER A 15 -2.22 -6.54 2.84
CA SER A 15 -1.54 -7.05 1.63
C SER A 15 -2.33 -6.92 0.33
N PRO A 16 -3.66 -7.15 0.25
CA PRO A 16 -4.39 -6.97 -1.00
C PRO A 16 -4.40 -5.51 -1.45
N LEU A 17 -4.53 -4.59 -0.48
CA LEU A 17 -4.54 -3.16 -0.73
C LEU A 17 -3.15 -2.65 -1.14
N PHE A 18 -2.09 -3.17 -0.52
CA PHE A 18 -0.71 -2.88 -0.93
C PHE A 18 -0.40 -3.41 -2.32
N LEU A 19 -0.89 -4.61 -2.66
CA LEU A 19 -0.72 -5.17 -3.99
C LEU A 19 -1.41 -4.29 -5.04
N PHE A 20 -2.64 -3.88 -4.77
CA PHE A 20 -3.36 -2.94 -5.63
C PHE A 20 -2.62 -1.60 -5.78
N SER A 21 -2.18 -1.00 -4.67
CA SER A 21 -1.39 0.24 -4.69
C SER A 21 -0.06 0.08 -5.43
N ALA A 22 0.61 -1.07 -5.31
CA ALA A 22 1.84 -1.34 -6.04
C ALA A 22 1.61 -1.45 -7.55
N ILE A 23 0.56 -2.16 -7.98
CA ILE A 23 0.21 -2.32 -9.40
C ILE A 23 -0.18 -0.97 -10.00
N SER A 24 -1.11 -0.25 -9.37
CA SER A 24 -1.57 1.06 -9.82
C SER A 24 -0.43 2.09 -9.82
N GLY A 25 0.43 2.08 -8.80
CA GLY A 25 1.62 2.93 -8.74
C GLY A 25 2.62 2.60 -9.84
N GLY A 26 2.84 1.32 -10.13
CA GLY A 26 3.69 0.84 -11.23
C GLY A 26 3.21 1.31 -12.60
N ILE A 27 1.89 1.24 -12.86
CA ILE A 27 1.30 1.80 -14.08
C ILE A 27 1.55 3.32 -14.15
N LEU A 28 1.35 4.02 -13.03
CA LEU A 28 1.54 5.47 -12.94
C LEU A 28 3.00 5.94 -13.11
N LEU A 29 4.00 5.05 -12.98
CA LEU A 29 5.39 5.39 -13.31
C LEU A 29 5.54 5.80 -14.78
N PHE A 30 4.70 5.27 -15.67
CA PHE A 30 4.70 5.57 -17.10
C PHE A 30 3.82 6.76 -17.48
N ARG A 31 3.27 7.50 -16.51
CA ARG A 31 2.34 8.63 -16.76
C ARG A 31 2.91 9.78 -17.58
N LYS A 32 4.24 9.85 -17.73
CA LYS A 32 4.97 10.84 -18.52
C LYS A 32 5.35 10.33 -19.91
N ALA A 33 5.24 9.03 -20.16
CA ALA A 33 5.54 8.40 -21.44
C ALA A 33 4.33 8.42 -22.40
N GLU A 34 3.24 9.10 -22.03
CA GLU A 34 2.01 9.26 -22.83
C GLU A 34 1.40 7.93 -23.32
N MET A 35 1.64 6.82 -22.62
CA MET A 35 1.14 5.49 -23.00
C MET A 35 -0.38 5.33 -22.86
N TYR A 36 -1.04 6.27 -22.22
CA TYR A 36 -2.49 6.29 -22.03
C TYR A 36 -3.00 7.73 -21.98
N GLY A 37 -4.26 7.92 -22.42
CA GLY A 37 -4.89 9.24 -22.52
C GLY A 37 -5.10 9.93 -21.16
N LYS A 38 -5.43 11.23 -21.21
CA LYS A 38 -5.64 12.07 -20.02
C LYS A 38 -6.71 11.51 -19.07
N GLU A 39 -7.83 11.04 -19.60
CA GLU A 39 -8.94 10.48 -18.80
C GLU A 39 -8.51 9.20 -18.07
N THR A 40 -7.87 8.26 -18.77
CA THR A 40 -7.32 7.04 -18.17
C THR A 40 -6.28 7.35 -17.09
N LYS A 41 -5.49 8.41 -17.30
CA LYS A 41 -4.52 8.87 -16.30
C LYS A 41 -5.19 9.39 -15.04
N GLU A 42 -6.21 10.22 -15.17
CA GLU A 42 -6.97 10.74 -14.03
C GLU A 42 -7.67 9.62 -13.27
N LEU A 43 -8.24 8.64 -13.97
CA LEU A 43 -8.80 7.43 -13.36
C LEU A 43 -7.75 6.66 -12.55
N PHE A 44 -6.59 6.37 -13.13
CA PHE A 44 -5.54 5.64 -12.41
C PHE A 44 -4.99 6.42 -11.22
N VAL A 45 -4.88 7.76 -11.32
CA VAL A 45 -4.50 8.60 -10.18
C VAL A 45 -5.55 8.48 -9.07
N GLY A 46 -6.84 8.68 -9.37
CA GLY A 46 -7.91 8.59 -8.37
C GLY A 46 -8.05 7.20 -7.73
N LEU A 47 -7.81 6.14 -8.50
CA LEU A 47 -7.76 4.78 -7.98
C LEU A 47 -6.54 4.56 -7.06
N HIS A 48 -5.35 5.00 -7.47
CA HIS A 48 -4.13 4.83 -6.70
C HIS A 48 -4.12 5.62 -5.40
N THR A 49 -4.62 6.87 -5.43
CA THR A 49 -4.76 7.73 -4.24
C THR A 49 -5.93 7.33 -3.35
N TRP A 50 -6.80 6.43 -3.83
CA TRP A 50 -8.05 6.01 -3.22
C TRP A 50 -9.09 7.15 -3.05
N GLU A 51 -8.81 8.33 -3.60
CA GLU A 51 -9.72 9.49 -3.55
C GLU A 51 -11.05 9.23 -4.26
N ALA A 52 -11.06 8.29 -5.22
CA ALA A 52 -12.28 7.85 -5.89
C ALA A 52 -13.28 7.14 -4.94
N ILE A 53 -12.81 6.60 -3.80
CA ILE A 53 -13.64 5.86 -2.85
C ILE A 53 -13.86 6.68 -1.58
N ALA A 54 -12.78 7.12 -0.93
CA ALA A 54 -12.85 7.92 0.28
C ALA A 54 -11.54 8.70 0.53
N PRO A 55 -11.63 9.92 1.08
CA PRO A 55 -10.45 10.70 1.41
C PRO A 55 -9.60 10.00 2.47
N TYR A 56 -8.28 10.19 2.41
CA TYR A 56 -7.28 9.70 3.36
C TYR A 56 -7.07 8.18 3.44
N VAL A 57 -7.73 7.36 2.63
CA VAL A 57 -7.49 5.91 2.59
C VAL A 57 -6.02 5.59 2.25
N GLY A 58 -5.42 6.36 1.34
CA GLY A 58 -3.98 6.27 1.05
C GLY A 58 -3.09 6.52 2.28
N LEU A 59 -3.50 7.41 3.19
CA LEU A 59 -2.77 7.66 4.44
C LEU A 59 -2.88 6.48 5.41
N THR A 60 -4.06 5.88 5.53
CA THR A 60 -4.25 4.65 6.31
C THR A 60 -3.36 3.51 5.79
N LEU A 61 -3.27 3.37 4.46
CA LEU A 61 -2.38 2.40 3.83
C LEU A 61 -0.90 2.70 4.12
N ALA A 62 -0.48 3.96 4.04
CA ALA A 62 0.88 4.35 4.41
C ALA A 62 1.21 3.97 5.87
N CYS A 63 0.32 4.25 6.82
CA CYS A 63 0.47 3.84 8.22
C CYS A 63 0.54 2.31 8.38
N GLY A 64 -0.31 1.58 7.66
CA GLY A 64 -0.27 0.12 7.62
C GLY A 64 1.07 -0.41 7.10
N LEU A 65 1.60 0.20 6.04
CA LEU A 65 2.86 -0.21 5.42
C LEU A 65 4.03 0.02 6.38
N LEU A 66 4.07 1.18 7.03
CA LEU A 66 5.06 1.47 8.06
C LEU A 66 4.97 0.47 9.20
N THR A 67 3.76 0.16 9.66
CA THR A 67 3.53 -0.83 10.72
C THR A 67 4.08 -2.21 10.35
N VAL A 68 3.72 -2.72 9.16
CA VAL A 68 4.19 -4.04 8.68
C VAL A 68 5.71 -4.04 8.48
N THR A 69 6.28 -2.95 7.97
CA THR A 69 7.73 -2.79 7.76
C THR A 69 8.49 -2.81 9.08
N ILE A 70 8.11 -1.94 10.02
CA ILE A 70 8.78 -1.83 11.33
C ILE A 70 8.67 -3.15 12.10
N THR A 71 7.48 -3.74 12.17
CA THR A 71 7.28 -5.02 12.87
C THR A 71 8.02 -6.16 12.19
N GLY A 72 8.13 -6.17 10.85
CA GLY A 72 8.95 -7.13 10.11
C GLY A 72 10.43 -7.02 10.43
N ILE A 73 10.97 -5.79 10.49
CA ILE A 73 12.36 -5.51 10.91
C ILE A 73 12.60 -5.99 12.34
N ILE A 74 11.68 -5.69 13.27
CA ILE A 74 11.78 -6.14 14.67
C ILE A 74 11.83 -7.68 14.73
N LEU A 75 10.95 -8.37 13.99
CA LEU A 75 10.91 -9.84 13.97
C LEU A 75 12.15 -10.46 13.31
N PHE A 76 12.77 -9.76 12.36
CA PHE A 76 14.02 -10.20 11.74
C PHE A 76 15.17 -10.25 12.76
N PHE A 77 15.35 -9.18 13.54
CA PHE A 77 16.40 -9.10 14.57
C PHE A 77 16.05 -9.82 15.88
N ASN A 78 14.77 -9.83 16.25
CA ASN A 78 14.26 -10.51 17.44
C ASN A 78 13.15 -11.50 17.06
N LYS A 79 13.58 -12.69 16.64
CA LYS A 79 12.69 -13.78 16.21
C LYS A 79 11.71 -14.24 17.30
N ARG A 80 11.94 -13.91 18.58
CA ARG A 80 11.07 -14.33 19.70
C ARG A 80 10.03 -13.28 20.10
N ALA A 81 10.04 -12.11 19.46
CA ALA A 81 9.11 -11.01 19.73
C ALA A 81 7.65 -11.30 19.33
#